data_AF-A0A349X0Q7-F1
#
_entry.id   AF-A0A349X0Q7-F1
#
_cell.length_a   1.000
_cell.length_b   1.000
_cell.length_c   1.000
_cell.angle_alpha   90.00
_cell.angle_beta   90.00
_cell.angle_gamma   90.00
#
_symmetry.space_group_name_H-M   'P 1'
#
loop_
_entity.id
_entity.type
_entity.pdbx_description
1 polymer ?
#
loop_
_entity_poly.entity_id
_entity_poly.type
_entity_poly.pdbx_seq_one_letter_code
_entity_poly.pdbx_strand_id
1 'polypeptide(L)'
;MSTSFKNILDRFQKSTLLMMLGATIVFATFFIRNPSFVWIDLWFVFEIFILTLFTKTVSFRYGLQLFFQGILIAGLGSILFWNLVGLLGFHDTIFGETLIAVGEEILKFLPVFIPVFFVYRDKKNPFNFSDVLFLCVMCSAGFSLFEKSFWQGVSFPFTYGPHIGDLYFFSDALGIYVDGEKFGYVGHAAATGLIGMGAAIGLFLKNKQRTWWWIVPVFAFVWIVGEHALSNFYYVTGTTALLSFGGGMLTPWIFLVFLVFILRTDINNLRQFFVTHPQEQEVVKKSGKVFLDSLKAKKNWVDAGSAFSRNLRAANSLAWEESTKIQSK
;
A
#
# COMPACT_ATOMS: atom_id res chain seq x y z
N MET A 1 0.09 -20.01 -38.87
CA MET A 1 -0.32 -19.08 -37.78
C MET A 1 -0.66 -19.77 -36.45
N SER A 2 -0.98 -21.07 -36.38
CA SER A 2 -1.33 -21.74 -35.10
C SER A 2 -0.15 -22.04 -34.17
N THR A 3 1.08 -22.06 -34.68
CA THR A 3 2.32 -22.25 -33.90
C THR A 3 2.74 -21.02 -33.08
N SER A 4 2.20 -19.83 -33.38
CA SER A 4 2.53 -18.58 -32.67
C SER A 4 1.79 -18.45 -31.32
N PHE A 5 0.49 -18.80 -31.28
CA PHE A 5 -0.33 -18.59 -30.09
C PHE A 5 -0.01 -19.57 -28.94
N LYS A 6 0.22 -20.86 -29.25
CA LYS A 6 0.65 -21.85 -28.24
C LYS A 6 1.99 -21.47 -27.61
N ASN A 7 2.95 -21.02 -28.41
CA ASN A 7 4.26 -20.59 -27.91
C ASN A 7 4.16 -19.36 -26.99
N ILE A 8 3.24 -18.43 -27.26
CA ILE A 8 2.97 -17.28 -26.38
C ILE A 8 2.34 -17.75 -25.07
N LEU A 9 1.33 -18.62 -25.14
CA LEU A 9 0.64 -19.16 -23.95
C LEU A 9 1.62 -19.90 -23.03
N ASP A 10 2.46 -20.76 -23.60
CA ASP A 10 3.47 -21.52 -22.87
C ASP A 10 4.51 -20.59 -22.21
N ARG A 11 4.94 -19.52 -22.89
CA ARG A 11 5.85 -18.52 -22.31
C ARG A 11 5.20 -17.78 -21.13
N PHE A 12 3.92 -17.42 -21.25
CA PHE A 12 3.17 -16.79 -20.16
C PHE A 12 3.01 -17.72 -18.95
N GLN A 13 2.69 -19.00 -19.19
CA GLN A 13 2.58 -19.99 -18.13
C GLN A 13 3.93 -20.23 -17.43
N LYS A 14 5.02 -20.40 -18.18
CA LYS A 14 6.38 -20.56 -17.62
C LYS A 14 6.83 -19.34 -16.83
N SER A 15 6.59 -18.13 -17.34
CA SER A 15 6.90 -16.89 -16.62
C SER A 15 6.12 -16.78 -15.30
N THR A 16 4.84 -17.13 -15.32
CA THR A 16 4.00 -17.13 -14.11
C THR A 16 4.48 -18.17 -13.10
N LEU A 17 4.83 -19.37 -13.56
CA LEU A 17 5.36 -20.43 -12.69
C LEU A 17 6.68 -20.04 -12.04
N LEU A 18 7.63 -19.50 -12.81
CA LEU A 18 8.92 -19.03 -12.28
C LEU A 18 8.74 -17.89 -11.27
N MET A 19 7.83 -16.96 -11.56
CA MET A 19 7.48 -15.89 -10.63
C MET A 19 6.89 -16.44 -9.33
N MET A 20 5.98 -17.43 -9.42
CA MET A 20 5.41 -18.09 -8.25
C MET A 20 6.46 -18.88 -7.45
N LEU A 21 7.38 -19.56 -8.12
CA LEU A 21 8.46 -20.29 -7.46
C LEU A 21 9.40 -19.33 -6.72
N GLY A 22 9.85 -18.26 -7.39
CA GLY A 22 10.66 -17.21 -6.77
C GLY A 22 9.95 -16.55 -5.60
N ALA A 23 8.66 -16.22 -5.77
CA ALA A 23 7.80 -15.73 -4.69
C ALA A 23 7.80 -16.68 -3.49
N THR A 24 7.59 -17.97 -3.73
CA THR A 24 7.51 -18.99 -2.68
C THR A 24 8.82 -19.09 -1.92
N ILE A 25 9.96 -19.11 -2.62
CA ILE A 25 11.29 -19.17 -2.00
C ILE A 25 11.55 -17.92 -1.13
N VAL A 26 11.22 -16.73 -1.65
CA VAL A 26 11.39 -15.47 -0.93
C VAL A 26 10.51 -15.45 0.33
N PHE A 27 9.23 -15.79 0.20
CA PHE A 27 8.32 -15.87 1.34
C PHE A 27 8.75 -16.92 2.37
N ALA A 28 9.17 -18.10 1.93
CA ALA A 28 9.69 -19.13 2.82
C ALA A 28 10.93 -18.64 3.60
N THR A 29 11.83 -17.91 2.93
CA THR A 29 13.01 -17.31 3.56
C THR A 29 12.61 -16.33 4.66
N PHE A 30 11.66 -15.43 4.38
CA PHE A 30 11.15 -14.50 5.38
C PHE A 30 10.46 -15.21 6.54
N PHE A 31 9.63 -16.21 6.23
CA PHE A 31 8.88 -16.96 7.23
C PHE A 31 9.79 -17.77 8.17
N ILE A 32 10.85 -18.38 7.64
CA ILE A 32 11.82 -19.12 8.45
C ILE A 32 12.58 -18.20 9.40
N ARG A 33 12.91 -16.98 8.97
CA ARG A 33 13.65 -16.03 9.80
C ARG A 33 12.79 -15.35 10.85
N ASN A 34 11.60 -14.90 10.46
CA ASN A 34 10.80 -13.96 11.24
C ASN A 34 9.28 -14.17 11.02
N PRO A 35 8.72 -15.32 11.43
CA PRO A 35 7.34 -15.70 11.07
C PRO A 35 6.28 -14.74 11.62
N SER A 36 6.47 -14.21 12.83
CA SER A 36 5.54 -13.25 13.45
C SER A 36 5.40 -11.98 12.61
N PHE A 37 6.51 -11.42 12.15
CA PHE A 37 6.52 -10.24 11.30
C PHE A 37 5.89 -10.49 9.93
N VAL A 38 6.09 -11.69 9.36
CA VAL A 38 5.41 -12.09 8.13
C VAL A 38 3.89 -12.04 8.30
N TRP A 39 3.37 -12.59 9.41
CA TRP A 39 1.94 -12.55 9.68
C TRP A 39 1.42 -11.13 9.89
N ILE A 40 2.16 -10.29 10.61
CA ILE A 40 1.79 -8.90 10.87
C ILE A 40 1.62 -8.10 9.57
N ASP A 41 2.60 -8.16 8.67
CA ASP A 41 2.54 -7.41 7.41
C ASP A 41 1.50 -7.99 6.44
N LEU A 42 1.39 -9.32 6.38
CA LEU A 42 0.37 -9.98 5.54
C LEU A 42 -1.05 -9.70 6.03
N TRP A 43 -1.25 -9.59 7.34
CA TRP A 43 -2.54 -9.23 7.91
C TRP A 43 -2.93 -7.81 7.51
N PHE A 44 -2.02 -6.84 7.65
CA PHE A 44 -2.30 -5.46 7.24
C PHE A 44 -2.56 -5.35 5.72
N VAL A 45 -1.78 -6.07 4.90
CA VAL A 45 -2.05 -6.18 3.45
C VAL A 45 -3.44 -6.75 3.18
N PHE A 46 -3.84 -7.77 3.92
CA PHE A 46 -5.16 -8.38 3.80
C PHE A 46 -6.27 -7.40 4.19
N GLU A 47 -6.11 -6.65 5.29
CA GLU A 47 -7.05 -5.61 5.70
C GLU A 47 -7.25 -4.57 4.60
N ILE A 48 -6.17 -4.00 4.08
CA ILE A 48 -6.23 -3.02 3.00
C ILE A 48 -6.83 -3.64 1.74
N PHE A 49 -6.50 -4.89 1.41
CA PHE A 49 -7.09 -5.59 0.27
C PHE A 49 -8.61 -5.73 0.41
N ILE A 50 -9.11 -6.11 1.59
CA ILE A 50 -10.55 -6.24 1.86
C ILE A 50 -11.24 -4.88 1.81
N LEU A 51 -10.69 -3.87 2.48
CA LEU A 51 -11.25 -2.51 2.53
C LEU A 51 -11.31 -1.85 1.15
N THR A 52 -10.33 -2.14 0.29
CA THR A 52 -10.28 -1.62 -1.08
C THR A 52 -10.91 -2.56 -2.11
N LEU A 53 -11.38 -3.75 -1.71
CA LEU A 53 -11.85 -4.80 -2.64
C LEU A 53 -12.96 -4.30 -3.57
N PHE A 54 -13.86 -3.50 -3.02
CA PHE A 54 -15.04 -3.02 -3.72
C PHE A 54 -14.82 -1.69 -4.47
N THR A 55 -13.72 -1.00 -4.19
CA THR A 55 -13.44 0.33 -4.75
C THR A 55 -12.32 0.30 -5.76
N LYS A 56 -11.25 -0.49 -5.57
CA LYS A 56 -10.08 -0.51 -6.46
C LYS A 56 -10.42 -1.01 -7.88
N THR A 57 -9.65 -0.57 -8.87
CA THR A 57 -9.68 -1.05 -10.26
C THR A 57 -8.54 -2.02 -10.56
N VAL A 58 -7.44 -1.94 -9.81
CA VAL A 58 -6.25 -2.76 -10.08
C VAL A 58 -6.42 -4.20 -9.62
N SER A 59 -5.78 -5.11 -10.37
CA SER A 59 -5.75 -6.53 -10.02
C SER A 59 -4.79 -6.80 -8.85
N PHE A 60 -5.06 -7.86 -8.10
CA PHE A 60 -4.12 -8.33 -7.08
C PHE A 60 -2.75 -8.69 -7.68
N ARG A 61 -2.72 -9.20 -8.93
CA ARG A 61 -1.49 -9.47 -9.66
C ARG A 61 -0.60 -8.23 -9.81
N TYR A 62 -1.19 -7.06 -10.05
CA TYR A 62 -0.44 -5.81 -10.14
C TYR A 62 0.12 -5.43 -8.76
N GLY A 63 -0.66 -5.61 -7.70
CA GLY A 63 -0.17 -5.49 -6.32
C GLY A 63 1.03 -6.41 -6.04
N LEU A 64 0.97 -7.68 -6.42
CA LEU A 64 2.09 -8.62 -6.23
C LEU A 64 3.35 -8.19 -7.00
N GLN A 65 3.21 -7.63 -8.21
CA GLN A 65 4.35 -7.11 -8.95
C GLN A 65 5.03 -5.97 -8.19
N LEU A 66 4.22 -5.04 -7.65
CA LEU A 66 4.73 -3.94 -6.83
C LEU A 66 5.36 -4.44 -5.53
N PHE A 67 4.79 -5.47 -4.89
CA PHE A 67 5.40 -6.13 -3.75
C PHE A 67 6.83 -6.64 -4.05
N PHE A 68 7.04 -7.32 -5.18
CA PHE A 68 8.38 -7.75 -5.57
C PHE A 68 9.30 -6.57 -5.91
N GLN A 69 8.76 -5.49 -6.49
CA GLN A 69 9.54 -4.25 -6.69
C GLN A 69 9.91 -3.60 -5.36
N GLY A 70 9.07 -3.69 -4.33
CA GLY A 70 9.42 -3.28 -2.97
C GLY A 70 10.62 -4.03 -2.41
N ILE A 71 10.68 -5.35 -2.62
CA ILE A 71 11.84 -6.16 -2.21
C ILE A 71 13.09 -5.76 -3.02
N LEU A 72 12.98 -5.72 -4.35
CA LEU A 72 14.14 -5.59 -5.23
C LEU A 72 14.64 -4.15 -5.35
N ILE A 73 13.75 -3.19 -5.53
CA ILE A 73 14.11 -1.78 -5.73
C ILE A 73 14.25 -1.10 -4.39
N ALA A 74 13.21 -1.15 -3.55
CA ALA A 74 13.26 -0.43 -2.28
C ALA A 74 14.19 -1.13 -1.28
N GLY A 75 14.10 -2.45 -1.13
CA GLY A 75 14.91 -3.21 -0.17
C GLY A 75 16.40 -3.15 -0.50
N LEU A 76 16.80 -3.64 -1.69
CA LEU A 76 18.22 -3.59 -2.10
C LEU A 76 18.70 -2.15 -2.28
N GLY A 77 17.86 -1.25 -2.80
CA GLY A 77 18.19 0.16 -2.92
C GLY A 77 18.50 0.81 -1.57
N SER A 78 17.76 0.45 -0.52
CA SER A 78 17.99 0.98 0.83
C SER A 78 19.27 0.43 1.44
N ILE A 79 19.64 -0.83 1.19
CA ILE A 79 20.96 -1.35 1.56
C ILE A 79 22.09 -0.58 0.87
N LEU A 80 21.97 -0.35 -0.45
CA LEU A 80 22.97 0.40 -1.20
C LEU A 80 23.07 1.85 -0.68
N PHE A 81 21.93 2.47 -0.41
CA PHE A 81 21.86 3.82 0.10
C PHE A 81 22.44 3.93 1.52
N TRP A 82 22.10 3.00 2.42
CA TRP A 82 22.68 2.89 3.76
C TRP A 82 24.21 2.76 3.70
N ASN A 83 24.74 1.88 2.84
CA ASN A 83 26.19 1.75 2.65
C ASN A 83 26.84 3.04 2.11
N LEU A 84 26.17 3.74 1.19
CA LEU A 84 26.66 5.02 0.65
C LEU A 84 26.75 6.09 1.74
N VAL A 85 25.72 6.20 2.60
CA VAL A 85 25.72 7.10 3.76
C VAL A 85 26.88 6.76 4.71
N GLY A 86 27.15 5.47 4.91
CA GLY A 86 28.29 4.98 5.70
C GLY A 86 29.65 5.33 5.12
N LEU A 87 29.82 5.16 3.80
CA LEU A 87 31.06 5.53 3.10
C LEU A 87 31.36 7.03 3.20
N LEU A 88 30.34 7.87 3.36
CA LEU A 88 30.48 9.30 3.60
C LEU A 88 30.75 9.66 5.06
N GLY A 89 30.83 8.66 5.97
CA GLY A 89 31.09 8.86 7.39
C GLY A 89 29.89 9.38 8.19
N PHE A 90 28.67 9.19 7.69
CA PHE A 90 27.45 9.69 8.34
C PHE A 90 26.66 8.63 9.10
N HIS A 91 27.12 7.38 9.17
CA HIS A 91 26.50 6.36 10.03
C HIS A 91 26.42 6.82 11.48
N ASP A 92 25.33 6.46 12.16
CA ASP A 92 25.06 6.78 13.56
C ASP A 92 25.05 8.29 13.88
N THR A 93 24.92 9.15 12.86
CA THR A 93 24.74 10.59 13.04
C THR A 93 23.29 10.98 12.82
N ILE A 94 22.82 12.03 13.51
CA ILE A 94 21.47 12.60 13.31
C ILE A 94 21.22 12.92 11.83
N PHE A 95 22.23 13.46 11.13
CA PHE A 95 22.12 13.77 9.72
C PHE A 95 22.00 12.50 8.85
N GLY A 96 22.85 11.50 9.10
CA GLY A 96 22.80 10.22 8.38
C GLY A 96 21.48 9.47 8.59
N GLU A 97 20.99 9.39 9.82
CA GLU A 97 19.71 8.74 10.13
C GLU A 97 18.51 9.47 9.47
N THR A 98 18.56 10.80 9.39
CA THR A 98 17.56 11.57 8.63
C THR A 98 17.64 11.25 7.15
N LEU A 99 18.86 11.22 6.58
CA LEU A 99 19.05 10.92 5.17
C LEU A 99 18.53 9.52 4.86
N ILE A 100 18.88 8.52 5.67
CA ILE A 100 18.41 7.13 5.55
C ILE A 100 16.89 7.11 5.54
N ALA A 101 16.22 7.69 6.55
CA ALA A 101 14.75 7.74 6.61
C ALA A 101 14.13 8.38 5.35
N VAL A 102 14.64 9.54 4.91
CA VAL A 102 14.19 10.21 3.67
C VAL A 102 14.37 9.30 2.45
N GLY A 103 15.57 8.71 2.31
CA GLY A 103 15.92 7.85 1.19
C GLY A 103 15.03 6.61 1.13
N GLU A 104 14.79 5.97 2.27
CA GLU A 104 13.92 4.82 2.37
C GLU A 104 12.47 5.14 1.98
N GLU A 105 11.88 6.23 2.51
CA GLU A 105 10.51 6.62 2.13
C GLU A 105 10.40 6.93 0.63
N ILE A 106 11.41 7.58 0.04
CA ILE A 106 11.46 7.83 -1.41
C ILE A 106 11.53 6.50 -2.17
N LEU A 107 12.45 5.61 -1.80
CA LEU A 107 12.66 4.34 -2.48
C LEU A 107 11.44 3.42 -2.40
N LYS A 108 10.71 3.42 -1.27
CA LYS A 108 9.45 2.70 -1.09
C LYS A 108 8.32 3.26 -1.96
N PHE A 109 8.23 4.59 -2.10
CA PHE A 109 7.18 5.24 -2.85
C PHE A 109 7.44 5.27 -4.37
N LEU A 110 8.71 5.30 -4.79
CA LEU A 110 9.14 5.47 -6.18
C LEU A 110 8.50 4.49 -7.17
N PRO A 111 8.40 3.16 -6.89
CA PRO A 111 7.79 2.20 -7.81
C PRO A 111 6.31 2.48 -8.13
N VAL A 112 5.60 3.17 -7.22
CA VAL A 112 4.20 3.57 -7.42
C VAL A 112 4.12 4.98 -7.98
N PHE A 113 4.97 5.90 -7.53
CA PHE A 113 5.01 7.27 -8.02
C PHE A 113 5.23 7.35 -9.52
N ILE A 114 6.20 6.61 -10.06
CA ILE A 114 6.54 6.62 -11.49
C ILE A 114 5.32 6.32 -12.38
N PRO A 115 4.62 5.17 -12.26
CA PRO A 115 3.47 4.89 -13.09
C PRO A 115 2.32 5.88 -12.84
N VAL A 116 2.03 6.26 -11.59
CA VAL A 116 0.97 7.24 -11.29
C VAL A 116 1.26 8.59 -11.95
N PHE A 117 2.50 9.06 -11.90
CA PHE A 117 2.93 10.32 -12.51
C PHE A 117 2.79 10.31 -14.04
N PHE A 118 3.32 9.27 -14.71
CA PHE A 118 3.24 9.18 -16.17
C PHE A 118 1.79 9.07 -16.66
N VAL A 119 1.00 8.27 -15.96
CA VAL A 119 -0.41 8.06 -16.26
C VAL A 119 -1.21 9.37 -16.05
N TYR A 120 -0.98 10.06 -14.93
CA TYR A 120 -1.56 11.38 -14.68
C TYR A 120 -1.20 12.39 -15.78
N ARG A 121 0.07 12.42 -16.21
CA ARG A 121 0.56 13.33 -17.26
C ARG A 121 -0.14 13.11 -18.60
N ASP A 122 -0.42 11.86 -18.95
CA ASP A 122 -1.04 11.49 -20.22
C ASP A 122 -2.57 11.69 -20.21
N LYS A 123 -3.12 12.32 -19.16
CA LYS A 123 -4.57 12.58 -18.94
C LYS A 123 -5.46 11.34 -18.98
N LYS A 124 -4.86 10.15 -18.95
CA LYS A 124 -5.55 8.88 -18.73
C LYS A 124 -5.43 8.62 -17.24
N ASN A 125 -6.46 8.84 -16.43
CA ASN A 125 -6.38 8.48 -15.02
C ASN A 125 -7.16 7.18 -14.76
N PRO A 126 -6.60 5.98 -15.01
CA PRO A 126 -7.20 4.71 -14.65
C PRO A 126 -7.14 4.44 -13.15
N PHE A 127 -6.26 5.11 -12.40
CA PHE A 127 -6.08 4.83 -10.98
C PHE A 127 -7.03 5.69 -10.15
N ASN A 128 -7.92 5.02 -9.43
CA ASN A 128 -8.64 5.68 -8.36
C ASN A 128 -7.79 5.75 -7.09
N PHE A 129 -8.33 6.36 -6.05
CA PHE A 129 -7.60 6.55 -4.81
C PHE A 129 -7.24 5.24 -4.13
N SER A 130 -8.19 4.30 -4.09
CA SER A 130 -7.97 2.97 -3.51
C SER A 130 -6.86 2.20 -4.23
N ASP A 131 -6.66 2.42 -5.54
CA ASP A 131 -5.57 1.82 -6.30
C ASP A 131 -4.20 2.31 -5.80
N VAL A 132 -4.03 3.63 -5.64
CA VAL A 132 -2.76 4.21 -5.16
C VAL A 132 -2.44 3.73 -3.75
N LEU A 133 -3.43 3.73 -2.85
CA LEU A 133 -3.29 3.17 -1.50
C LEU A 133 -2.84 1.70 -1.55
N PHE A 134 -3.59 0.85 -2.25
CA PHE A 134 -3.32 -0.58 -2.32
C PHE A 134 -1.92 -0.86 -2.90
N LEU A 135 -1.50 -0.14 -3.93
CA LEU A 135 -0.19 -0.33 -4.55
C LEU A 135 0.97 0.12 -3.66
N CYS A 136 0.81 1.24 -2.95
CA CYS A 136 1.79 1.71 -1.96
C CYS A 136 1.96 0.71 -0.82
N VAL A 137 0.84 0.20 -0.27
CA VAL A 137 0.85 -0.82 0.79
C VAL A 137 1.51 -2.10 0.30
N MET A 138 1.17 -2.59 -0.90
CA MET A 138 1.79 -3.79 -1.46
C MET A 138 3.29 -3.62 -1.68
N CYS A 139 3.71 -2.50 -2.26
CA CYS A 139 5.13 -2.20 -2.47
C CYS A 139 5.89 -2.19 -1.14
N SER A 140 5.40 -1.42 -0.16
CA SER A 140 6.13 -1.27 1.08
C SER A 140 6.00 -2.48 2.03
N ALA A 141 4.99 -3.34 1.88
CA ALA A 141 4.97 -4.63 2.55
C ALA A 141 6.11 -5.54 2.04
N GLY A 142 6.39 -5.50 0.74
CA GLY A 142 7.55 -6.20 0.16
C GLY A 142 8.87 -5.69 0.74
N PHE A 143 9.04 -4.37 0.80
CA PHE A 143 10.16 -3.74 1.49
C PHE A 143 10.26 -4.19 2.96
N SER A 144 9.16 -4.11 3.70
CA SER A 144 9.13 -4.39 5.14
C SER A 144 9.56 -5.82 5.43
N LEU A 145 9.06 -6.81 4.67
CA LEU A 145 9.44 -8.20 4.87
C LEU A 145 10.91 -8.46 4.53
N PHE A 146 11.44 -7.77 3.52
CA PHE A 146 12.85 -7.82 3.18
C PHE A 146 13.70 -7.29 4.32
N GLU A 147 13.42 -6.09 4.82
CA GLU A 147 14.15 -5.45 5.91
C GLU A 147 14.08 -6.27 7.20
N LYS A 148 12.88 -6.70 7.60
CA LYS A 148 12.68 -7.50 8.81
C LYS A 148 13.39 -8.85 8.74
N SER A 149 13.78 -9.34 7.56
CA SER A 149 14.63 -10.53 7.44
C SER A 149 16.06 -10.35 7.98
N PHE A 150 16.47 -9.10 8.22
CA PHE A 150 17.75 -8.73 8.84
C PHE A 150 17.62 -8.38 10.33
N TRP A 151 16.40 -8.32 10.88
CA TRP A 151 16.19 -7.97 12.29
C TRP A 151 16.66 -9.10 13.22
N GLN A 152 17.81 -8.83 13.85
CA GLN A 152 18.51 -9.51 14.93
C GLN A 152 17.91 -9.33 16.33
N GLY A 153 16.89 -10.07 16.77
CA GLY A 153 16.43 -9.96 18.18
C GLY A 153 15.64 -8.69 18.52
N VAL A 154 15.09 -8.00 17.51
CA VAL A 154 14.14 -6.91 17.71
C VAL A 154 12.79 -7.50 18.12
N SER A 155 12.22 -7.00 19.22
CA SER A 155 10.89 -7.41 19.69
C SER A 155 10.04 -6.20 20.02
N PHE A 156 8.75 -6.30 19.71
CA PHE A 156 7.77 -5.27 20.01
C PHE A 156 6.77 -5.84 21.02
N PRO A 157 6.77 -5.35 22.28
CA PRO A 157 5.90 -5.89 23.32
C PRO A 157 4.41 -5.65 23.10
N PHE A 158 4.02 -4.72 22.21
CA PHE A 158 2.60 -4.45 21.94
C PHE A 158 2.36 -3.90 20.53
N THR A 159 1.12 -4.07 20.09
CA THR A 159 0.53 -3.36 18.94
C THR A 159 -0.31 -2.20 19.47
N TYR A 160 -0.37 -1.08 18.75
CA TYR A 160 -1.16 0.09 19.14
C TYR A 160 -2.04 0.61 18.02
N GLY A 161 -2.88 1.60 18.33
CA GLY A 161 -3.79 2.24 17.39
C GLY A 161 -5.25 1.78 17.54
N PRO A 162 -6.12 2.21 16.59
CA PRO A 162 -7.54 1.85 16.60
C PRO A 162 -7.75 0.33 16.59
N HIS A 163 -8.63 -0.17 17.46
CA HIS A 163 -8.95 -1.59 17.58
C HIS A 163 -10.40 -1.83 18.06
N ILE A 164 -10.90 -3.05 17.84
CA ILE A 164 -12.15 -3.56 18.43
C ILE A 164 -11.82 -4.85 19.18
N GLY A 165 -11.88 -4.83 20.51
CA GLY A 165 -11.40 -5.95 21.33
C GLY A 165 -9.92 -6.23 21.04
N ASP A 166 -9.59 -7.47 20.73
CA ASP A 166 -8.21 -7.87 20.41
C ASP A 166 -7.82 -7.66 18.93
N LEU A 167 -8.74 -7.14 18.10
CA LEU A 167 -8.50 -6.92 16.67
C LEU A 167 -8.03 -5.48 16.42
N TYR A 168 -6.75 -5.32 16.11
CA TYR A 168 -6.13 -4.04 15.70
C TYR A 168 -6.27 -3.83 14.19
N PHE A 169 -6.71 -2.64 13.78
CA PHE A 169 -6.84 -2.26 12.36
C PHE A 169 -5.51 -1.91 11.66
N PHE A 170 -4.43 -1.91 12.44
CA PHE A 170 -3.07 -1.59 12.02
C PHE A 170 -2.15 -2.60 12.69
N SER A 171 -2.20 -3.86 12.25
CA SER A 171 -1.39 -4.92 12.86
C SER A 171 0.11 -4.62 12.82
N ASP A 172 0.55 -3.78 11.87
CA ASP A 172 1.92 -3.35 11.68
C ASP A 172 2.31 -2.10 12.52
N ALA A 173 1.39 -1.52 13.29
CA ALA A 173 1.69 -0.45 14.26
C ALA A 173 2.24 -1.06 15.55
N LEU A 174 3.56 -1.25 15.58
CA LEU A 174 4.26 -1.94 16.65
C LEU A 174 5.00 -0.96 17.56
N GLY A 175 4.94 -1.20 18.87
CA GLY A 175 5.50 -0.32 19.87
C GLY A 175 6.39 -1.00 20.90
N ILE A 176 7.24 -0.19 21.52
CA ILE A 176 8.12 -0.48 22.65
C ILE A 176 7.81 0.49 23.81
N TYR A 177 8.40 0.24 24.98
CA TYR A 177 8.36 1.18 26.10
C TYR A 177 9.67 1.95 26.21
N VAL A 178 9.57 3.27 26.34
CA VAL A 178 10.68 4.19 26.52
C VAL A 178 10.41 5.01 27.77
N ASP A 179 11.23 4.84 28.81
CA ASP A 179 11.03 5.47 30.13
C ASP A 179 9.63 5.21 30.73
N GLY A 180 9.07 4.02 30.46
CA GLY A 180 7.72 3.64 30.90
C GLY A 180 6.59 4.20 30.02
N GLU A 181 6.90 5.09 29.09
CA GLU A 181 5.96 5.64 28.12
C GLU A 181 5.90 4.78 26.85
N LYS A 182 4.73 4.77 26.21
CA LYS A 182 4.53 4.02 24.97
C LYS A 182 5.13 4.78 23.80
N PHE A 183 5.95 4.08 23.02
CA PHE A 183 6.61 4.58 21.83
C PHE A 183 6.36 3.60 20.70
N GLY A 184 6.02 4.08 19.51
CA GLY A 184 5.81 3.20 18.37
C GLY A 184 6.00 3.92 17.05
N TYR A 185 6.12 3.11 16.01
CA TYR A 185 6.15 3.56 14.63
C TYR A 185 5.12 2.76 13.83
N VAL A 186 4.35 3.43 12.99
CA VAL A 186 3.43 2.73 12.10
C VAL A 186 4.27 1.95 11.07
N GLY A 187 3.95 0.67 10.84
CA GLY A 187 4.75 -0.17 9.95
C GLY A 187 4.93 0.43 8.55
N HIS A 188 6.00 0.02 7.86
CA HIS A 188 6.40 0.61 6.57
C HIS A 188 5.25 0.58 5.54
N ALA A 189 4.43 -0.48 5.56
CA ALA A 189 3.27 -0.63 4.69
C ALA A 189 2.23 0.47 4.91
N ALA A 190 1.82 0.70 6.16
CA ALA A 190 0.91 1.79 6.51
C ALA A 190 1.53 3.18 6.25
N ALA A 191 2.81 3.37 6.59
CA ALA A 191 3.54 4.62 6.38
C ALA A 191 3.55 5.03 4.89
N THR A 192 3.97 4.13 4.01
CA THR A 192 3.97 4.39 2.56
C THR A 192 2.55 4.49 2.00
N GLY A 193 1.60 3.73 2.56
CA GLY A 193 0.18 3.86 2.26
C GLY A 193 -0.34 5.27 2.51
N LEU A 194 0.03 5.90 3.64
CA LEU A 194 -0.34 7.28 3.96
C LEU A 194 0.25 8.28 2.97
N ILE A 195 1.52 8.13 2.59
CA ILE A 195 2.16 8.95 1.55
C ILE A 195 1.38 8.82 0.23
N GLY A 196 1.05 7.59 -0.18
CA GLY A 196 0.26 7.30 -1.38
C GLY A 196 -1.13 7.93 -1.36
N MET A 197 -1.84 7.82 -0.23
CA MET A 197 -3.13 8.49 -0.04
C MET A 197 -3.00 10.02 -0.14
N GLY A 198 -1.97 10.60 0.48
CA GLY A 198 -1.71 12.04 0.39
C GLY A 198 -1.44 12.51 -1.05
N ALA A 199 -0.66 11.73 -1.80
CA ALA A 199 -0.42 11.98 -3.23
C ALA A 199 -1.72 11.89 -4.06
N ALA A 200 -2.52 10.86 -3.85
CA ALA A 200 -3.80 10.67 -4.52
C ALA A 200 -4.77 11.85 -4.25
N ILE A 201 -4.93 12.24 -2.98
CA ILE A 201 -5.77 13.38 -2.59
C ILE A 201 -5.22 14.68 -3.18
N GLY A 202 -3.91 14.90 -3.13
CA GLY A 202 -3.27 16.07 -3.73
C GLY A 202 -3.55 16.20 -5.23
N LEU A 203 -3.41 15.10 -6.00
CA LEU A 203 -3.72 15.10 -7.43
C LEU A 203 -5.21 15.39 -7.71
N PHE A 204 -6.11 14.91 -6.86
CA PHE A 204 -7.53 15.25 -6.97
C PHE A 204 -7.82 16.71 -6.67
N LEU A 205 -7.25 17.27 -5.61
CA LEU A 205 -7.38 18.69 -5.29
C LEU A 205 -6.81 19.57 -6.41
N LYS A 206 -5.71 19.13 -7.04
CA LYS A 206 -5.11 19.78 -8.20
C LYS A 206 -6.08 19.79 -9.39
N ASN A 207 -6.74 18.67 -9.67
CA ASN A 207 -7.75 18.59 -10.73
C ASN A 207 -8.97 19.48 -10.45
N LYS A 208 -9.28 19.73 -9.17
CA LYS A 208 -10.29 20.72 -8.75
C LYS A 208 -9.77 22.16 -8.68
N GLN A 209 -8.61 22.44 -9.27
CA GLN A 209 -7.96 23.76 -9.35
C GLN A 209 -7.78 24.43 -7.98
N ARG A 210 -7.58 23.64 -6.91
CA ARG A 210 -7.34 24.19 -5.56
C ARG A 210 -5.88 24.62 -5.42
N THR A 211 -5.64 25.88 -5.08
CA THR A 211 -4.29 26.49 -4.96
C THR A 211 -3.35 25.75 -4.00
N TRP A 212 -3.92 25.05 -3.01
CA TRP A 212 -3.19 24.40 -1.92
C TRP A 212 -3.15 22.87 -2.03
N TRP A 213 -3.32 22.33 -3.24
CA TRP A 213 -3.35 20.88 -3.48
C TRP A 213 -2.08 20.16 -3.01
N TRP A 214 -0.94 20.84 -3.03
CA TRP A 214 0.37 20.28 -2.67
C TRP A 214 0.57 20.14 -1.15
N ILE A 215 -0.23 20.83 -0.32
CA ILE A 215 -0.10 20.74 1.14
C ILE A 215 -0.31 19.31 1.61
N VAL A 216 -1.33 18.62 1.08
CA VAL A 216 -1.69 17.26 1.51
C VAL A 216 -0.56 16.24 1.25
N PRO A 217 0.02 16.14 0.03
CA PRO A 217 1.13 15.22 -0.21
C PRO A 217 2.40 15.61 0.56
N VAL A 218 2.72 16.91 0.65
CA VAL A 218 3.89 17.36 1.41
C VAL A 218 3.73 17.04 2.90
N PHE A 219 2.55 17.29 3.47
CA PHE A 219 2.23 16.95 4.85
C PHE A 219 2.38 15.44 5.10
N ALA A 220 1.77 14.58 4.27
CA ALA A 220 1.86 13.14 4.45
C ALA A 220 3.30 12.62 4.39
N PHE A 221 4.10 13.15 3.44
CA PHE A 221 5.51 12.77 3.29
C PHE A 221 6.35 13.26 4.47
N VAL A 222 6.27 14.55 4.81
CA VAL A 222 7.05 15.14 5.93
C VAL A 222 6.67 14.50 7.26
N TRP A 223 5.39 14.19 7.47
CA TRP A 223 4.91 13.52 8.68
C TRP A 223 5.57 12.15 8.86
N ILE A 224 5.50 11.29 7.84
CA ILE A 224 6.07 9.94 7.89
C ILE A 224 7.59 9.97 7.98
N VAL A 225 8.26 10.80 7.17
CA VAL A 225 9.72 10.95 7.24
C VAL A 225 10.16 11.45 8.61
N GLY A 226 9.43 12.42 9.18
CA GLY A 226 9.71 12.94 10.50
C GLY A 226 9.57 11.87 11.59
N GLU A 227 8.47 11.12 11.58
CA GLU A 227 8.25 10.02 12.53
C GLU A 227 9.32 8.93 12.40
N HIS A 228 9.68 8.55 11.17
CA HIS A 228 10.70 7.56 10.90
C HIS A 228 12.09 8.03 11.36
N ALA A 229 12.50 9.26 11.01
CA ALA A 229 13.78 9.82 11.44
C ALA A 229 13.87 9.93 12.96
N LEU A 230 12.80 10.39 13.62
CA LEU A 230 12.73 10.46 15.08
C LEU A 230 12.76 9.06 15.72
N SER A 231 12.18 8.05 15.06
CA SER A 231 12.25 6.66 15.50
C SER A 231 13.68 6.13 15.43
N ASN A 232 14.39 6.38 14.33
CA ASN A 232 15.79 6.01 14.19
C ASN A 232 16.69 6.73 15.21
N PHE A 233 16.45 8.04 15.44
CA PHE A 233 17.22 8.78 16.43
C PHE A 233 17.08 8.21 17.82
N TYR A 234 15.90 7.72 18.21
CA TYR A 234 15.74 7.05 19.49
C TYR A 234 16.68 5.84 19.60
N TYR A 235 16.74 4.99 18.57
CA TYR A 235 17.63 3.82 18.59
C TYR A 235 19.12 4.17 18.60
N VAL A 236 19.52 5.30 18.01
CA VAL A 236 20.92 5.74 17.96
C VAL A 236 21.34 6.56 19.18
N THR A 237 20.47 7.44 19.67
CA THR A 237 20.84 8.46 20.68
C THR A 237 20.08 8.34 22.00
N GLY A 238 19.04 7.49 22.07
CA GLY A 238 18.12 7.41 23.20
C GLY A 238 17.18 8.62 23.32
N THR A 239 17.13 9.51 22.33
CA THR A 239 16.30 10.72 22.40
C THR A 239 14.81 10.40 22.43
N THR A 240 14.08 11.01 23.37
CA THR A 240 12.64 10.82 23.55
C THR A 240 11.81 11.86 22.78
N ALA A 241 12.42 12.56 21.81
CA ALA A 241 11.77 13.64 21.06
C ALA A 241 10.43 13.22 20.39
N LEU A 242 10.33 11.96 19.92
CA LEU A 242 9.08 11.44 19.36
C LEU A 242 7.91 11.41 20.36
N LEU A 243 8.17 11.30 21.67
CA LEU A 243 7.13 11.35 22.69
C LEU A 243 6.39 12.70 22.67
N SER A 244 7.08 13.79 22.30
CA SER A 244 6.46 15.11 22.13
C SER A 244 5.46 15.16 20.97
N PHE A 245 5.54 14.20 20.04
CA PHE A 245 4.58 13.99 18.94
C PHE A 245 3.58 12.86 19.22
N GLY A 246 3.42 12.47 20.49
CA GLY A 246 2.51 11.40 20.91
C GLY A 246 3.05 10.00 20.64
N GLY A 247 4.38 9.85 20.51
CA GLY A 247 5.04 8.53 20.43
C GLY A 247 4.62 7.70 19.22
N GLY A 248 4.33 8.35 18.08
CA GLY A 248 3.85 7.70 16.86
C GLY A 248 2.40 7.19 16.91
N MET A 249 1.67 7.43 18.00
CA MET A 249 0.27 6.97 18.15
C MET A 249 -0.73 7.72 17.27
N LEU A 250 -0.38 8.92 16.82
CA LEU A 250 -1.27 9.75 16.03
C LEU A 250 -1.38 9.27 14.57
N THR A 251 -0.36 8.58 14.06
CA THR A 251 -0.27 8.20 12.65
C THR A 251 -1.34 7.21 12.20
N PRO A 252 -1.68 6.15 12.96
CA PRO A 252 -2.85 5.31 12.66
C PRO A 252 -4.17 6.10 12.51
N TRP A 253 -4.36 7.15 13.30
CA TRP A 253 -5.56 7.99 13.21
C TRP A 253 -5.54 8.87 11.96
N ILE A 254 -4.40 9.47 11.63
CA ILE A 254 -4.24 10.23 10.38
C ILE A 254 -4.50 9.32 9.17
N PHE A 255 -3.95 8.11 9.19
CA PHE A 255 -4.21 7.10 8.17
C PHE A 255 -5.71 6.80 8.07
N LEU A 256 -6.39 6.55 9.18
CA LEU A 256 -7.83 6.26 9.19
C LEU A 256 -8.65 7.40 8.58
N VAL A 257 -8.32 8.65 8.87
CA VAL A 257 -8.99 9.83 8.28
C VAL A 257 -8.81 9.85 6.76
N PHE A 258 -7.59 9.62 6.27
CA PHE A 258 -7.30 9.59 4.83
C PHE A 258 -8.00 8.43 4.14
N LEU A 259 -7.98 7.25 4.78
CA LEU A 259 -8.63 6.04 4.31
C LEU A 259 -10.14 6.26 4.18
N VAL A 260 -10.80 6.79 5.21
CA VAL A 260 -12.25 7.09 5.19
C VAL A 260 -12.57 8.08 4.06
N PHE A 261 -11.78 9.12 3.89
CA PHE A 261 -11.96 10.09 2.81
C PHE A 261 -11.88 9.42 1.42
N ILE A 262 -10.87 8.59 1.21
CA ILE A 262 -10.63 7.90 -0.07
C ILE A 262 -11.75 6.90 -0.36
N LEU A 263 -12.04 6.01 0.57
CA LEU A 263 -13.09 5.00 0.39
C LEU A 263 -14.45 5.65 0.16
N ARG A 264 -14.78 6.70 0.93
CA ARG A 264 -16.03 7.44 0.74
C ARG A 264 -16.11 8.08 -0.63
N THR A 265 -15.02 8.64 -1.13
CA THR A 265 -14.99 9.26 -2.46
C THR A 265 -15.18 8.23 -3.56
N ASP A 266 -14.45 7.12 -3.52
CA ASP A 266 -14.57 6.04 -4.51
C ASP A 266 -15.98 5.42 -4.51
N ILE A 267 -16.54 5.16 -3.32
CA ILE A 267 -17.91 4.65 -3.17
C ILE A 267 -18.94 5.63 -3.73
N ASN A 268 -18.79 6.93 -3.46
CA ASN A 268 -19.72 7.94 -3.97
C ASN A 268 -19.68 8.04 -5.49
N ASN A 269 -18.48 7.99 -6.08
CA ASN A 269 -18.32 7.99 -7.53
C ASN A 269 -19.00 6.77 -8.15
N LEU A 270 -18.79 5.56 -7.58
CA LEU A 270 -19.46 4.34 -8.06
C LEU A 270 -20.99 4.42 -7.92
N ARG A 271 -21.49 4.95 -6.80
CA ARG A 271 -22.93 5.12 -6.57
C ARG A 271 -23.55 6.05 -7.61
N GLN A 272 -22.91 7.20 -7.86
CA GLN A 272 -23.38 8.16 -8.86
C GLN A 272 -23.36 7.53 -10.27
N PHE A 273 -22.30 6.79 -10.60
CA PHE A 273 -22.19 6.05 -11.85
C PHE A 273 -23.34 5.05 -12.04
N PHE A 274 -23.71 4.29 -11.01
CA PHE A 274 -24.83 3.36 -11.11
C PHE A 274 -26.20 4.03 -11.21
N VAL A 275 -26.36 5.26 -10.71
CA VAL A 275 -27.57 6.06 -10.92
C VAL A 275 -27.67 6.50 -12.38
N THR A 276 -26.56 6.89 -13.00
CA THR A 276 -26.53 7.31 -14.41
C THR A 276 -26.52 6.13 -15.39
N HIS A 277 -26.01 4.97 -14.98
CA HIS A 277 -25.84 3.76 -15.80
C HIS A 277 -26.45 2.52 -15.13
N PRO A 278 -27.79 2.43 -15.00
CA PRO A 278 -28.45 1.32 -14.31
C PRO A 278 -28.15 -0.05 -14.95
N GLN A 279 -27.89 -0.10 -16.26
CA GLN A 279 -27.50 -1.33 -16.95
C GLN A 279 -26.19 -1.93 -16.42
N GLU A 280 -25.19 -1.11 -16.07
CA GLU A 280 -23.92 -1.56 -15.50
C GLU A 280 -24.13 -2.09 -14.08
N GLN A 281 -25.02 -1.43 -13.32
CA GLN A 281 -25.41 -1.89 -12.00
C GLN A 281 -26.02 -3.30 -12.05
N GLU A 282 -26.90 -3.56 -13.02
CA GLU A 282 -27.52 -4.87 -13.19
C GLU A 282 -26.52 -5.95 -13.60
N VAL A 283 -25.51 -5.65 -14.42
CA VAL A 283 -24.41 -6.58 -14.74
C VAL A 283 -23.62 -6.95 -13.48
N VAL A 284 -23.27 -5.96 -12.65
CA VAL A 284 -22.55 -6.19 -11.39
C VAL A 284 -23.41 -6.99 -10.40
N LYS A 285 -24.68 -6.63 -10.21
CA LYS A 285 -25.62 -7.38 -9.34
C LYS A 285 -25.80 -8.83 -9.80
N LYS A 286 -26.02 -9.06 -11.09
CA LYS A 286 -26.21 -10.40 -11.66
C LYS A 286 -24.97 -11.26 -11.44
N SER A 287 -23.78 -10.73 -11.73
CA SER A 287 -22.53 -11.46 -11.50
C SER A 287 -22.26 -11.72 -10.02
N GLY A 288 -22.59 -10.77 -9.13
CA GLY A 288 -22.52 -10.96 -7.68
C GLY A 288 -23.46 -12.06 -7.19
N LYS A 289 -24.70 -12.11 -7.69
CA LYS A 289 -25.65 -13.18 -7.39
C LYS A 289 -25.12 -14.55 -7.82
N VAL A 290 -24.62 -14.66 -9.05
CA VAL A 290 -24.01 -15.90 -9.56
C VAL A 290 -22.85 -16.35 -8.66
N PHE A 291 -21.99 -15.42 -8.23
CA PHE A 291 -20.91 -15.74 -7.29
C PHE A 291 -21.43 -16.27 -5.96
N LEU A 292 -22.41 -15.61 -5.33
CA LEU A 292 -23.00 -16.07 -4.07
C LEU A 292 -23.67 -17.44 -4.21
N ASP A 293 -24.37 -17.69 -5.31
CA ASP A 293 -25.02 -18.97 -5.58
C ASP A 293 -23.97 -20.09 -5.79
N SER A 294 -22.90 -19.81 -6.55
CA SER A 294 -21.75 -20.72 -6.72
C SER A 294 -21.01 -21.00 -5.41
N LEU A 295 -20.87 -19.99 -4.54
CA LEU A 295 -20.24 -20.14 -3.23
C LEU A 295 -21.07 -21.05 -2.33
N LYS A 296 -22.40 -20.87 -2.28
CA LYS A 296 -23.32 -21.74 -1.53
C LYS A 296 -23.29 -23.18 -2.06
N ALA A 297 -23.22 -23.35 -3.37
CA ALA A 297 -23.13 -24.65 -4.02
C ALA A 297 -21.73 -25.30 -3.92
N LYS A 298 -20.73 -24.58 -3.39
CA LYS A 298 -19.31 -24.99 -3.37
C LYS A 298 -18.77 -25.44 -4.74
N LYS A 299 -19.31 -24.88 -5.83
CA LYS A 299 -18.99 -25.26 -7.21
C LYS A 299 -18.68 -24.04 -8.07
N ASN A 300 -17.55 -24.06 -8.78
CA ASN A 300 -17.11 -23.00 -9.69
C ASN A 300 -17.04 -21.60 -9.06
N TRP A 301 -16.95 -21.49 -7.73
CA TRP A 301 -16.98 -20.21 -7.01
C TRP A 301 -15.76 -19.34 -7.31
N VAL A 302 -14.60 -19.93 -7.63
CA VAL A 302 -13.39 -19.21 -8.03
C VAL A 302 -13.61 -18.45 -9.34
N ASP A 303 -14.15 -19.13 -10.35
CA ASP A 303 -14.42 -18.52 -11.66
C ASP A 303 -15.52 -17.46 -11.56
N ALA A 304 -16.59 -17.76 -10.81
CA ALA A 304 -17.68 -16.82 -10.57
C ALA A 304 -17.21 -15.58 -9.79
N GLY A 305 -16.37 -15.75 -8.77
CA GLY A 305 -15.78 -14.67 -7.99
C GLY A 305 -14.81 -13.83 -8.83
N SER A 306 -14.01 -14.47 -9.69
CA SER A 306 -13.13 -13.80 -10.65
C SER A 306 -13.93 -12.96 -11.65
N ALA A 307 -15.05 -13.49 -12.17
CA ALA A 307 -15.95 -12.78 -13.06
C ALA A 307 -16.61 -11.57 -12.37
N PHE A 308 -17.15 -11.76 -11.16
CA PHE A 308 -17.71 -10.68 -10.36
C PHE A 308 -16.68 -9.57 -10.08
N SER A 309 -15.48 -9.94 -9.65
CA SER A 309 -14.38 -8.99 -9.43
C SER A 309 -13.97 -8.23 -10.70
N ARG A 310 -13.97 -8.88 -11.87
CA ARG A 310 -13.69 -8.17 -13.14
C ARG A 310 -14.78 -7.15 -13.47
N ASN A 311 -16.05 -7.53 -13.34
CA ASN A 311 -17.17 -6.63 -13.62
C ASN A 311 -17.19 -5.43 -12.66
N LEU A 312 -16.96 -5.67 -11.37
CA LEU A 312 -16.91 -4.60 -10.37
C LEU A 312 -15.75 -3.63 -10.65
N ARG A 313 -14.55 -4.15 -10.97
CA ARG A 313 -13.39 -3.31 -11.31
C ARG A 313 -13.61 -2.50 -12.59
N ALA A 314 -14.28 -3.07 -13.58
CA ALA A 314 -14.67 -2.35 -14.79
C ALA A 314 -15.63 -1.19 -14.46
N ALA A 315 -16.66 -1.44 -13.64
CA ALA A 315 -17.58 -0.40 -13.19
C ALA A 315 -16.87 0.70 -12.40
N ASN A 316 -15.95 0.36 -11.49
CA ASN A 316 -15.13 1.34 -10.76
C ASN A 316 -14.26 2.18 -11.68
N SER A 317 -13.65 1.57 -12.70
CA SER A 317 -12.82 2.28 -13.68
C SER A 317 -13.65 3.29 -14.47
N LEU A 318 -14.83 2.89 -14.93
CA LEU A 318 -15.75 3.76 -15.68
C LEU A 318 -16.28 4.90 -14.80
N ALA A 319 -16.69 4.59 -13.57
CA ALA A 319 -17.14 5.57 -12.59
C ALA A 319 -16.07 6.64 -12.31
N TRP A 320 -14.82 6.21 -12.17
CA TRP A 320 -13.69 7.12 -11.96
C TRP A 320 -13.43 8.00 -13.18
N GLU A 321 -13.40 7.41 -14.38
CA GLU A 321 -13.23 8.14 -15.63
C GLU A 321 -14.33 9.22 -15.84
N GLU A 322 -15.59 8.89 -15.56
CA GLU A 322 -16.69 9.84 -15.65
C GLU A 322 -16.56 10.96 -14.61
N SER A 323 -16.24 10.63 -13.37
CA SER A 323 -16.09 11.61 -12.28
C SER A 323 -15.00 12.65 -12.56
N THR A 324 -13.94 12.27 -13.30
CA THR A 324 -12.84 13.16 -13.67
C THR A 324 -13.16 14.00 -14.91
N LYS A 325 -13.95 13.47 -15.86
CA LYS A 325 -14.44 14.24 -17.03
C LYS A 325 -15.36 15.39 -16.62
N ILE A 326 -16.31 15.14 -15.71
CA ILE A 326 -17.23 16.19 -15.19
C ILE A 326 -16.45 17.36 -14.60
N GLN A 327 -15.30 17.10 -13.98
CA GLN A 327 -14.49 18.14 -13.32
C GLN A 327 -13.62 18.96 -14.28
N SER A 328 -13.45 18.51 -15.52
CA SER A 328 -12.64 19.20 -16.55
C SER A 328 -13.43 20.19 -17.42
N LYS A 329 -14.75 20.25 -17.26
CA LYS A 329 -15.66 21.18 -17.94
C LYS A 329 -15.95 22.38 -17.06
#